data_AF-A0AAD9Q3C8-F1
#
_entry.id   AF-A0AAD9Q3C8-F1
#
_cell.length_a   1.000
_cell.length_b   1.000
_cell.length_c   1.000
_cell.angle_alpha   90.00
_cell.angle_beta   90.00
_cell.angle_gamma   90.00
#
_symmetry.space_group_name_H-M   'P 1'
#
loop_
_entity.id
_entity.type
_entity.pdbx_description
1 polymer ?
#
loop_
_entity_poly.entity_id
_entity_poly.type
_entity_poly.pdbx_seq_one_letter_code
_entity_poly.pdbx_strand_id
1 'polypeptide(L)'
;MSAKQSNCSLHEILQTPCGSSRHNESHVFLSECNVDISAHLSKCGDVTEAELIMSRVGIRGMSATQLTHVTICPRHRHSLGRFW
;
A
#
# COMPACT_ATOMS: atom_id res chain seq x y z
N MET A 1 -12.04 -25.24 -0.46
CA MET A 1 -10.69 -25.03 0.08
C MET A 1 -10.35 -23.56 -0.13
N SER A 2 -10.35 -22.75 0.93
CA SER A 2 -10.04 -21.31 0.83
C SER A 2 -8.51 -21.18 0.81
N ALA A 3 -7.96 -20.77 -0.34
CA ALA A 3 -6.53 -20.52 -0.45
C ALA A 3 -6.14 -19.48 0.60
N LYS A 4 -5.24 -19.86 1.51
CA LYS A 4 -4.65 -18.96 2.49
C LYS A 4 -3.97 -17.84 1.69
N GLN A 5 -4.62 -16.69 1.57
CA GLN A 5 -3.99 -15.51 0.95
C GLN A 5 -2.72 -15.24 1.77
N SER A 6 -1.56 -15.43 1.14
CA SER A 6 -0.27 -15.10 1.75
C SER A 6 -0.34 -13.66 2.22
N ASN A 7 0.09 -13.36 3.44
CA ASN A 7 0.11 -11.99 3.93
C ASN A 7 1.00 -11.12 3.02
N CYS A 8 0.63 -9.85 2.82
CA CYS A 8 1.49 -8.90 2.12
C CYS A 8 2.63 -8.44 3.04
N SER A 9 3.69 -7.88 2.47
CA SER A 9 4.89 -7.45 3.21
C SER A 9 4.58 -6.47 4.35
N LEU A 10 3.53 -5.66 4.21
CA LEU A 10 3.12 -4.70 5.25
C LEU A 10 2.42 -5.32 6.46
N HIS A 11 1.99 -6.58 6.39
CA HIS A 11 1.36 -7.26 7.51
C HIS A 11 2.28 -7.36 8.73
N GLU A 12 3.56 -7.66 8.52
CA GLU A 12 4.55 -7.80 9.60
C GLU A 12 4.75 -6.47 10.34
N ILE A 13 4.57 -5.35 9.64
CA ILE A 13 4.75 -4.01 10.20
C ILE A 13 3.46 -3.54 10.89
N LEU A 14 2.32 -3.72 10.23
CA LEU A 14 1.04 -3.20 10.71
C LEU A 14 0.38 -4.10 11.74
N GLN A 15 0.73 -5.39 11.78
CA GLN A 15 0.08 -6.42 12.60
C GLN A 15 -1.45 -6.44 12.41
N THR A 16 -1.93 -5.97 11.26
CA THR A 16 -3.35 -5.95 10.89
C THR A 16 -3.64 -6.98 9.80
N PRO A 17 -4.84 -7.60 9.78
CA PRO A 17 -5.13 -8.68 8.83
C PRO A 17 -5.08 -8.19 7.38
N CYS A 18 -4.40 -8.95 6.52
CA CYS A 18 -4.50 -8.79 5.07
C CYS A 18 -5.91 -9.12 4.57
N GLY A 19 -6.21 -8.70 3.35
CA GLY A 19 -7.42 -9.13 2.67
C GLY A 19 -7.71 -8.37 1.39
N SER A 20 -8.84 -8.72 0.80
CA SER A 20 -9.38 -8.10 -0.40
C SER A 20 -10.06 -6.75 -0.10
N SER A 21 -10.26 -5.96 -1.16
CA SER A 21 -11.01 -4.71 -1.12
C SER A 21 -11.60 -4.41 -2.50
N ARG A 22 -12.87 -3.96 -2.55
CA ARG A 22 -13.60 -3.63 -3.78
C ARG A 22 -13.48 -4.70 -4.89
N HIS A 23 -13.63 -5.97 -4.54
CA HIS A 23 -13.52 -7.12 -5.45
C HIS A 23 -12.11 -7.37 -6.02
N ASN A 24 -11.09 -6.67 -5.50
CA ASN A 24 -9.70 -6.97 -5.82
C ASN A 24 -9.10 -7.84 -4.71
N GLU A 25 -8.48 -8.95 -5.11
CA GLU A 25 -7.81 -9.90 -4.22
C GLU A 25 -6.29 -9.96 -4.47
N SER A 26 -5.82 -9.37 -5.57
CA SER A 26 -4.44 -9.46 -6.01
C SER A 26 -3.54 -8.51 -5.24
N HIS A 27 -2.43 -9.05 -4.73
CA HIS A 27 -1.36 -8.24 -4.18
C HIS A 27 -0.61 -7.56 -5.32
N VAL A 28 -0.16 -6.33 -5.09
CA VAL A 28 0.68 -5.57 -6.02
C VAL A 28 1.96 -5.14 -5.33
N PHE A 29 2.98 -4.79 -6.11
CA PHE A 29 4.16 -4.18 -5.53
C PHE A 29 3.89 -2.73 -5.16
N LEU A 30 4.58 -2.25 -4.14
CA LEU A 30 4.44 -0.87 -3.69
C LEU A 30 4.93 0.11 -4.76
N SER A 31 5.91 -0.29 -5.58
CA SER A 31 6.36 0.43 -6.77
C SER A 31 5.27 0.63 -7.85
N GLU A 32 4.22 -0.19 -7.85
CA GLU A 32 3.08 -0.10 -8.79
C GLU A 32 1.93 0.77 -8.24
N CYS A 33 2.07 1.28 -7.01
CA CYS A 33 1.09 2.18 -6.41
C CYS A 33 1.35 3.62 -6.86
N ASN A 34 0.69 4.02 -7.95
CA ASN A 34 0.82 5.36 -8.54
C ASN A 34 -0.51 6.09 -8.74
N VAL A 35 -1.58 5.69 -8.06
CA VAL A 35 -2.89 6.34 -8.27
C VAL A 35 -2.78 7.83 -7.99
N ASP A 36 -3.45 8.63 -8.81
CA ASP A 36 -3.54 10.05 -8.55
C ASP A 36 -4.31 10.28 -7.24
N ILE A 37 -3.60 10.81 -6.25
CA ILE A 37 -4.11 11.18 -4.93
C ILE A 37 -4.14 12.70 -4.74
N SER A 38 -3.91 13.48 -5.80
CA SER A 38 -3.89 14.95 -5.76
C SER A 38 -5.17 15.55 -5.18
N ALA A 39 -6.33 14.93 -5.47
CA ALA A 39 -7.63 15.31 -4.91
C ALA A 39 -7.66 15.29 -3.37
N HIS A 40 -6.89 14.39 -2.74
CA HIS A 40 -6.78 14.30 -1.27
C HIS A 40 -5.64 15.19 -0.73
N LEU A 41 -4.63 15.48 -1.54
CA LEU A 41 -3.43 16.23 -1.16
C LEU A 41 -3.55 17.74 -1.35
N SER A 42 -4.76 18.33 -1.28
CA SER A 42 -4.99 19.78 -1.48
C SER A 42 -4.06 20.76 -0.71
N LYS A 43 -3.27 20.27 0.26
CA LYS A 43 -2.25 21.02 1.02
C LYS A 43 -0.88 20.34 1.16
N CYS A 44 -0.68 19.16 0.58
CA CYS A 44 0.60 18.45 0.60
C CYS A 44 1.17 18.46 -0.82
N GLY A 45 2.47 18.66 -0.99
CA GLY A 45 3.10 18.71 -2.32
C GLY A 45 2.95 17.44 -3.15
N ASP A 46 3.65 17.37 -4.28
CA ASP A 46 3.65 16.20 -5.17
C ASP A 46 4.20 14.96 -4.44
N VAL A 47 3.31 14.18 -3.82
CA VAL A 47 3.60 12.93 -3.12
C VAL A 47 2.87 11.81 -3.86
N THR A 48 3.60 10.76 -4.18
CA THR A 48 3.03 9.57 -4.84
C THR A 48 2.24 8.71 -3.85
N GLU A 49 1.32 7.88 -4.36
CA GLU A 49 0.58 6.90 -3.54
C GLU A 49 1.55 6.00 -2.73
N ALA A 50 2.64 5.54 -3.36
CA ALA A 50 3.68 4.74 -2.70
C ALA A 50 4.34 5.48 -1.52
N GLU A 51 4.73 6.74 -1.70
CA GLU A 51 5.35 7.55 -0.63
C GLU A 51 4.38 7.82 0.52
N LEU A 52 3.11 8.10 0.21
CA LEU A 52 2.07 8.26 1.21
C LEU A 52 1.91 6.97 2.04
N ILE A 53 1.83 5.82 1.37
CA ILE A 53 1.71 4.51 2.03
C ILE A 53 2.91 4.28 2.95
N MET A 54 4.14 4.48 2.46
CA MET A 54 5.37 4.34 3.25
C MET A 54 5.35 5.23 4.50
N SER A 55 5.00 6.50 4.33
CA SER A 55 4.93 7.45 5.44
C SER A 55 3.92 7.01 6.51
N ARG A 56 2.80 6.40 6.10
CA ARG A 56 1.75 5.95 7.01
C ARG A 56 2.07 4.65 7.75
N VAL A 57 2.85 3.77 7.12
CA VAL A 57 3.36 2.57 7.80
C VAL A 57 4.62 2.84 8.64
N GLY A 58 5.10 4.08 8.67
CA GLY A 58 6.29 4.48 9.43
C GLY A 58 7.61 4.06 8.79
N ILE A 59 7.60 3.62 7.53
CA ILE A 59 8.83 3.33 6.78
C ILE A 59 9.37 4.64 6.21
N ARG A 60 10.63 4.96 6.49
CA ARG A 60 11.33 6.11 5.93
C ARG A 60 12.57 5.65 5.17
N GLY A 61 12.84 6.26 4.03
CA GLY A 61 14.10 6.08 3.29
C GLY A 61 14.24 4.78 2.50
N MET A 62 13.15 4.10 2.16
CA MET A 62 13.21 2.99 1.22
C MET A 62 13.57 3.48 -0.19
N SER A 63 14.54 2.83 -0.84
CA SER A 63 14.89 3.13 -2.23
C SER A 63 13.85 2.56 -3.20
N ALA A 64 13.80 3.11 -4.42
CA ALA A 64 12.94 2.60 -5.48
C ALA A 64 13.14 1.09 -5.75
N THR A 65 14.36 0.59 -5.62
CA THR A 65 14.67 -0.85 -5.74
C THR A 65 14.08 -1.66 -4.60
N GLN A 66 14.04 -1.13 -3.36
CA GLN A 66 13.41 -1.86 -2.26
C GLN A 66 11.89 -1.94 -2.44
N LEU A 67 11.28 -0.92 -3.04
CA LEU A 67 9.84 -0.90 -3.31
C LEU A 67 9.37 -2.01 -4.25
N THR A 68 10.23 -2.49 -5.16
CA THR A 68 9.90 -3.59 -6.08
C THR A 68 9.83 -4.96 -5.39
N HIS A 69 10.23 -5.05 -4.12
CA HIS A 69 10.17 -6.27 -3.31
C HIS A 69 9.08 -6.22 -2.23
N VAL A 70 8.47 -5.05 -2.01
CA VAL A 70 7.42 -4.88 -1.00
C VAL A 70 6.07 -5.07 -1.66
N THR A 71 5.30 -6.03 -1.15
CA THR A 71 3.93 -6.28 -1.60
C THR A 71 2.91 -5.62 -0.67
N ILE A 72 1.80 -5.18 -1.25
CA ILE A 72 0.66 -4.62 -0.53
C ILE A 72 -0.64 -5.29 -0.98
N CYS A 73 -1.48 -5.68 -0.01
CA CYS A 73 -2.79 -6.25 -0.29
C CYS A 73 -3.83 -5.16 -0.59
N PRO A 74 -4.92 -5.48 -1.31
CA PRO A 74 -5.98 -4.53 -1.62
C PRO A 74 -6.57 -3.83 -0.40
N ARG A 75 -6.74 -4.53 0.73
CA ARG A 75 -7.21 -3.94 1.99
C ARG A 75 -6.26 -2.87 2.52
N HIS A 76 -4.96 -3.16 2.63
CA HIS A 76 -3.98 -2.20 3.13
C HIS A 76 -3.80 -1.03 2.17
N ARG A 77 -3.77 -1.26 0.86
CA ARG A 77 -3.73 -0.19 -0.14
C ARG A 77 -4.94 0.74 -0.03
N HIS A 78 -6.12 0.17 0.19
CA HIS A 78 -7.35 0.94 0.37
C HIS A 78 -7.27 1.87 1.59
N SER A 79 -6.84 1.36 2.74
CA SER A 79 -6.72 2.14 3.98
C SER A 79 -5.56 3.14 3.97
N LEU A 80 -4.44 2.80 3.33
CA LEU A 80 -3.22 3.60 3.39
C LEU A 80 -3.07 4.58 2.23
N GLY A 81 -3.54 4.24 1.03
CA GLY A 81 -3.31 5.02 -0.19
C GLY A 81 -4.53 5.77 -0.71
N ARG A 82 -5.73 5.17 -0.65
CA ARG A 82 -6.86 5.60 -1.51
C ARG A 82 -8.10 6.21 -0.85
N PHE A 83 -8.49 5.77 0.34
CA PHE A 83 -9.80 6.15 0.91
C PHE A 83 -9.67 6.73 2.31
N TRP A 84 -8.84 7.76 2.42
CA TRP A 84 -8.53 8.48 3.65
C TRP A 84 -9.03 9.92 3.59
#